data_AF-A0A7G1IR15-F1
#
_entry.id   AF-A0A7G1IR15-F1
#
_cell.length_a   1.000
_cell.length_b   1.000
_cell.length_c   1.000
_cell.angle_alpha   90.00
_cell.angle_beta   90.00
_cell.angle_gamma   90.00
#
_symmetry.space_group_name_H-M   'P 1'
#
loop_
_entity.id
_entity.type
_entity.pdbx_description
1 polymer ?
#
loop_
_entity_poly.entity_id
_entity_poly.type
_entity_poly.pdbx_seq_one_letter_code
_entity_poly.pdbx_strand_id
1 'polypeptide(L)'
;MRESLDDLVAEIVDDRYLARFANTDTDPALTYAQALDLARNVVGDPYAQRRPLDPDPDSAAGVRLDFAEQVLDELERRKRRLRILGYDDLLLRLSKALAAADSPARDRMRRRWRIVLVDEFQDTDPIQWQVLERAFRGVSTLIMIGDPKQAIYGFRGGDIYTYLKAARTADARYTFGVNWRSDRVLVESLQTVLRGAALGHPEIVVHDIEAHHGGHRLQGRRAARRFGCGSSGGRPSATTVPPMCQSACCASIFPPTWPGTSRPCCPAAPGSPNDRWRPGTSR
;
A
#
# COMPACT_ATOMS: atom_id res chain seq x y z
N MET A 1 -6.33 -15.94 20.83
CA MET A 1 -6.04 -14.58 20.32
C MET A 1 -7.12 -14.32 19.29
N ARG A 2 -8.11 -13.45 19.55
CA ARG A 2 -9.21 -13.21 18.57
C ARG A 2 -8.60 -12.50 17.37
N GLU A 3 -8.42 -13.22 16.26
CA GLU A 3 -7.78 -12.73 15.03
C GLU A 3 -8.66 -11.76 14.23
N SER A 4 -9.91 -11.54 14.63
CA SER A 4 -10.77 -10.53 14.02
C SER A 4 -11.50 -9.73 15.10
N LEU A 5 -11.42 -8.40 15.01
CA LEU A 5 -12.26 -7.48 15.80
C LEU A 5 -13.68 -7.38 15.21
N ASP A 6 -13.98 -8.06 14.10
CA ASP A 6 -15.23 -7.87 13.36
C ASP A 6 -16.46 -8.16 14.20
N ASP A 7 -16.46 -9.23 15.01
CA ASP A 7 -17.56 -9.51 15.94
C ASP A 7 -17.79 -8.36 16.92
N LEU A 8 -16.70 -7.82 17.47
CA LEU A 8 -16.77 -6.69 18.41
C LEU A 8 -17.25 -5.42 17.71
N VAL A 9 -16.84 -5.19 16.46
CA VAL A 9 -17.30 -4.05 15.66
C VAL A 9 -18.78 -4.19 15.35
N ALA A 10 -19.25 -5.37 14.95
CA ALA A 10 -20.66 -5.64 14.68
C ALA A 10 -21.51 -5.39 15.94
N GLU A 11 -21.12 -5.94 17.10
CA GLU A 11 -21.80 -5.68 18.37
C GLU A 11 -21.88 -4.18 18.72
N ILE A 12 -20.80 -3.43 18.46
CA ILE A 12 -20.78 -1.98 18.69
C ILE A 12 -21.73 -1.25 17.74
N VAL A 13 -21.75 -1.65 16.47
CA VAL A 13 -22.64 -1.06 15.46
C VAL A 13 -24.09 -1.35 15.83
N ASP A 14 -24.43 -2.57 16.23
CA ASP A 14 -25.78 -2.93 16.69
C ASP A 14 -26.25 -2.01 17.82
N ASP A 15 -25.45 -1.90 18.88
CA ASP A 15 -25.78 -1.09 20.05
C ASP A 15 -25.93 0.40 19.69
N ARG A 16 -25.00 0.93 18.88
CA ARG A 16 -24.97 2.35 18.52
C ARG A 16 -26.05 2.72 17.50
N TYR A 17 -26.32 1.83 16.55
CA TYR A 17 -27.33 2.03 15.53
C TYR A 17 -28.73 2.00 16.14
N LEU A 18 -29.01 1.02 17.01
CA LEU A 18 -30.28 0.95 17.72
C LEU A 18 -30.47 2.16 18.65
N ALA A 19 -29.45 2.54 19.42
CA ALA A 19 -29.55 3.70 20.30
C ALA A 19 -29.85 5.01 19.56
N ARG A 20 -29.37 5.16 18.32
CA ARG A 20 -29.53 6.38 17.52
C ARG A 20 -30.81 6.39 16.68
N PHE A 21 -31.15 5.27 16.03
CA PHE A 21 -32.16 5.25 14.97
C PHE A 21 -33.44 4.50 15.34
N ALA A 22 -33.49 3.74 16.45
CA ALA A 22 -34.64 2.89 16.77
C ALA A 22 -35.96 3.64 16.97
N ASN A 23 -35.92 4.91 17.34
CA ASN A 23 -37.10 5.74 17.63
C ASN A 23 -37.34 6.84 16.58
N THR A 24 -36.81 6.67 15.37
CA THR A 24 -36.96 7.68 14.30
C THR A 24 -38.17 7.33 13.43
N ASP A 25 -39.12 8.26 13.32
CA ASP A 25 -40.32 8.09 12.47
C ASP A 25 -40.04 8.32 10.97
N THR A 26 -38.84 8.80 10.63
CA THR A 26 -38.38 9.05 9.26
C THR A 26 -37.33 8.04 8.82
N ASP A 27 -37.14 7.88 7.51
CA ASP A 27 -36.04 7.09 6.96
C ASP A 27 -34.70 7.53 7.58
N PRO A 28 -33.89 6.58 8.09
CA PRO A 28 -32.66 6.92 8.77
C PRO A 28 -31.64 7.50 7.79
N ALA A 29 -30.96 8.58 8.19
CA ALA A 29 -29.90 9.22 7.40
C ALA A 29 -28.72 8.28 7.08
N LEU A 30 -28.59 7.17 7.81
CA LEU A 30 -27.63 6.11 7.59
C LEU A 30 -28.33 4.77 7.73
N THR A 31 -28.31 3.93 6.70
CA THR A 31 -28.86 2.57 6.82
C THR A 31 -27.92 1.67 7.63
N TYR A 32 -28.44 0.59 8.22
CA TYR A 32 -27.62 -0.34 9.00
C TYR A 32 -26.47 -0.92 8.16
N ALA A 33 -26.73 -1.31 6.91
CA ALA A 33 -25.70 -1.82 6.01
C ALA A 33 -24.59 -0.78 5.77
N GLN A 34 -24.96 0.50 5.59
CA GLN A 34 -24.00 1.59 5.45
C GLN A 34 -23.23 1.86 6.75
N ALA A 35 -23.89 1.74 7.91
CA ALA A 35 -23.27 1.91 9.22
C ALA A 35 -22.22 0.83 9.49
N LEU A 36 -22.53 -0.42 9.18
CA LEU A 36 -21.62 -1.54 9.36
C LEU A 36 -20.43 -1.46 8.39
N ASP A 37 -20.67 -1.12 7.13
CA ASP A 37 -19.60 -0.92 6.14
C ASP A 37 -18.69 0.24 6.53
N LEU A 38 -19.26 1.37 6.94
CA LEU A 38 -18.51 2.51 7.46
C LEU A 38 -17.65 2.12 8.66
N ALA A 39 -18.22 1.41 9.64
CA ALA A 39 -17.51 0.96 10.83
C ALA A 39 -16.33 0.03 10.48
N ARG A 40 -16.54 -0.95 9.60
CA ARG A 40 -15.47 -1.85 9.13
C ARG A 40 -14.35 -1.08 8.44
N ASN A 41 -14.69 -0.11 7.60
CA ASN A 41 -13.71 0.70 6.89
C ASN A 41 -12.87 1.55 7.86
N VAL A 42 -13.49 2.25 8.81
CA VAL A 42 -12.75 3.11 9.76
C VAL A 42 -11.96 2.34 10.81
N VAL A 43 -12.36 1.10 11.14
CA VAL A 43 -11.62 0.23 12.05
C VAL A 43 -10.49 -0.51 11.33
N GLY A 44 -10.74 -0.93 10.08
CA GLY A 44 -9.77 -1.64 9.26
C GLY A 44 -8.64 -0.76 8.73
N ASP A 45 -8.88 0.56 8.62
CA ASP A 45 -7.86 1.56 8.29
C ASP A 45 -7.78 2.65 9.38
N PRO A 46 -6.98 2.43 10.44
CA PRO A 46 -6.73 3.42 11.48
C PRO A 46 -6.12 4.74 10.95
N TYR A 47 -5.59 4.73 9.72
CA TYR A 47 -4.93 5.86 9.07
C TYR A 47 -5.88 6.64 8.14
N ALA A 48 -7.10 6.15 7.91
CA ALA A 48 -8.07 6.78 7.03
C ALA A 48 -8.39 8.21 7.50
N GLN A 49 -8.16 9.18 6.61
CA GLN A 49 -8.61 10.56 6.86
C GLN A 49 -10.14 10.63 6.76
N ARG A 50 -10.76 11.08 7.85
CA ARG A 50 -12.20 11.33 7.91
C ARG A 50 -12.48 12.69 7.31
N ARG A 51 -13.36 12.74 6.31
CA ARG A 51 -13.72 13.95 5.55
C ARG A 51 -15.23 14.03 5.36
N PRO A 52 -15.82 15.25 5.29
CA PRO A 52 -15.15 16.55 5.44
C PRO A 52 -14.71 16.83 6.88
N LEU A 53 -13.81 17.80 7.08
CA LEU A 53 -13.25 18.11 8.40
C LEU A 53 -14.23 18.87 9.31
N ASP A 54 -15.15 19.62 8.71
CA ASP A 54 -16.16 20.41 9.40
C ASP A 54 -17.50 20.23 8.65
N PRO A 55 -18.13 19.05 8.76
CA PRO A 55 -19.45 18.82 8.20
C PRO A 55 -20.50 19.63 8.96
N ASP A 56 -21.54 20.06 8.25
CA ASP A 56 -22.80 20.39 8.93
C ASP A 56 -23.28 19.15 9.73
N PRO A 57 -23.46 19.23 11.07
CA PRO A 57 -23.82 18.10 11.91
C PRO A 57 -25.08 17.35 11.46
N ASP A 58 -26.05 18.07 10.89
CA ASP A 58 -27.34 17.51 10.47
C ASP A 58 -27.30 16.97 9.03
N SER A 59 -26.20 17.21 8.31
CA SER A 59 -26.00 16.62 6.98
C SER A 59 -25.75 15.12 7.06
N ALA A 60 -26.03 14.40 5.97
CA ALA A 60 -25.70 12.98 5.86
C ALA A 60 -24.20 12.68 6.10
N ALA A 61 -23.31 13.61 5.75
CA ALA A 61 -21.88 13.50 6.02
C ALA A 61 -21.56 13.69 7.52
N GLY A 62 -22.19 14.66 8.17
CA GLY A 62 -22.06 14.91 9.61
C GLY A 62 -22.52 13.70 10.43
N VAL A 63 -23.70 13.17 10.14
CA VAL A 63 -24.25 11.98 10.79
C VAL A 63 -23.32 10.77 10.64
N ARG A 64 -22.73 10.55 9.46
CA ARG A 64 -21.78 9.45 9.21
C ARG A 64 -20.49 9.63 10.02
N LEU A 65 -19.93 10.84 10.03
CA LEU A 65 -18.69 11.12 10.74
C LEU A 65 -18.84 10.96 12.25
N ASP A 66 -19.89 11.53 12.82
CA ASP A 66 -20.22 11.39 14.23
C ASP A 66 -20.49 9.92 14.60
N PHE A 67 -21.23 9.17 13.77
CA PHE A 67 -21.43 7.74 13.99
C PHE A 67 -20.09 6.95 14.00
N ALA A 68 -19.21 7.22 13.03
CA ALA A 68 -17.89 6.60 12.97
C ALA A 68 -17.03 6.92 14.21
N GLU A 69 -17.06 8.16 14.70
CA GLU A 69 -16.36 8.55 15.93
C GLU A 69 -16.89 7.81 17.15
N GLN A 70 -18.21 7.71 17.30
CA GLN A 70 -18.84 6.98 18.39
C GLN A 70 -18.49 5.48 18.38
N VAL A 71 -18.43 4.86 17.20
CA VAL A 71 -17.99 3.46 17.04
C VAL A 71 -16.54 3.30 17.51
N LEU A 72 -15.64 4.18 17.09
CA LEU A 72 -14.23 4.09 17.44
C LEU A 72 -13.97 4.33 18.93
N ASP A 73 -14.68 5.28 19.54
CA ASP A 73 -14.62 5.54 20.97
C ASP A 73 -15.15 4.36 21.79
N GLU A 74 -16.25 3.75 21.34
CA GLU A 74 -16.78 2.52 21.95
C GLU A 74 -15.79 1.36 21.79
N LEU A 75 -15.20 1.20 20.61
CA LEU A 75 -14.25 0.14 20.34
C LEU A 75 -13.03 0.24 21.25
N GLU A 76 -12.45 1.44 21.40
CA GLU A 76 -11.33 1.65 22.32
C GLU A 76 -11.73 1.36 23.78
N ARG A 77 -12.94 1.76 24.20
CA ARG A 77 -13.47 1.46 25.54
C ARG A 77 -13.63 -0.05 25.77
N ARG A 78 -14.23 -0.77 24.81
CA ARG A 78 -14.41 -2.24 24.91
C ARG A 78 -13.08 -2.98 24.86
N LYS A 79 -12.15 -2.58 23.97
CA LYS A 79 -10.79 -3.15 23.90
C LYS A 79 -10.05 -3.01 25.22
N ARG A 80 -10.12 -1.84 25.86
CA ARG A 80 -9.55 -1.63 27.21
C ARG A 80 -10.17 -2.54 28.26
N ARG A 81 -11.51 -2.62 28.31
CA ARG A 81 -12.23 -3.48 29.27
C ARG A 81 -11.88 -4.95 29.10
N LEU A 82 -11.78 -5.41 27.85
CA LEU A 82 -11.43 -6.78 27.49
C LEU A 82 -9.92 -7.05 27.51
N ARG A 83 -9.09 -6.04 27.81
CA ARG A 83 -7.62 -6.09 27.76
C ARG A 83 -7.09 -6.59 26.41
N ILE A 84 -7.78 -6.27 25.33
CA ILE A 84 -7.37 -6.55 23.96
C ILE A 84 -6.42 -5.45 23.51
N LEU A 85 -5.28 -5.85 22.97
CA LEU A 85 -4.26 -4.96 22.42
C LEU A 85 -3.83 -5.50 21.05
N GLY A 86 -4.16 -4.76 20.00
CA GLY A 86 -3.72 -5.04 18.65
C GLY A 86 -2.35 -4.42 18.35
N TYR A 87 -1.77 -4.80 17.22
CA TYR A 87 -0.48 -4.25 16.76
C TYR A 87 -0.56 -2.74 16.53
N ASP A 88 -1.61 -2.24 15.88
CA ASP A 88 -1.79 -0.81 15.64
C ASP A 88 -1.95 -0.01 16.94
N ASP A 89 -2.56 -0.61 17.97
CA ASP A 89 -2.70 0.06 19.27
C ASP A 89 -1.36 0.32 19.93
N LEU A 90 -0.39 -0.59 19.77
CA LEU A 90 0.95 -0.41 20.33
C LEU A 90 1.62 0.83 19.74
N LEU A 91 1.58 0.96 18.42
CA LEU A 91 2.17 2.09 17.71
C LEU A 91 1.41 3.40 17.99
N LEU A 92 0.07 3.38 17.94
CA LEU A 92 -0.74 4.56 18.23
C LEU A 92 -0.57 5.04 19.67
N ARG A 93 -0.53 4.13 20.65
CA ARG A 93 -0.31 4.50 22.06
C ARG A 93 1.10 5.05 22.27
N LEU A 94 2.12 4.48 21.63
CA LEU A 94 3.47 5.02 21.68
C LEU A 94 3.53 6.42 21.05
N SER A 95 2.94 6.60 19.87
CA SER A 95 2.86 7.91 19.20
C SER A 95 2.19 8.96 20.10
N LYS A 96 1.07 8.61 20.75
CA LYS A 96 0.38 9.47 21.74
C LYS A 96 1.26 9.77 22.95
N ALA A 97 1.93 8.77 23.52
CA ALA A 97 2.83 8.95 24.66
C ALA A 97 4.01 9.88 24.32
N LEU A 98 4.41 9.94 23.05
CA LEU A 98 5.46 10.83 22.55
C LEU A 98 4.95 12.19 22.07
N ALA A 99 3.65 12.50 22.15
CA ALA A 99 3.10 13.72 21.55
C ALA A 99 3.68 15.01 22.17
N ALA A 100 3.68 15.09 23.51
CA ALA A 100 4.21 16.25 24.23
C ALA A 100 5.75 16.35 24.11
N ALA A 101 6.27 17.56 23.94
CA ALA A 101 7.70 17.81 23.73
C ALA A 101 8.57 17.40 24.93
N ASP A 102 8.02 17.58 26.13
CA ASP A 102 8.56 17.26 27.45
C ASP A 102 8.16 15.87 27.96
N SER A 103 7.59 15.02 27.10
CA SER A 103 7.16 13.68 27.50
C SER A 103 8.34 12.86 28.09
N PRO A 104 8.21 12.30 29.30
CA PRO A 104 9.22 11.42 29.89
C PRO A 104 9.53 10.20 29.02
N ALA A 105 8.60 9.79 28.16
CA ALA A 105 8.81 8.70 27.22
C ALA A 105 9.87 9.06 26.18
N ARG A 106 9.89 10.29 25.66
CA ARG A 106 10.92 10.75 24.71
C ARG A 106 12.30 10.64 25.34
N ASP A 107 12.45 11.16 26.55
CA ASP A 107 13.73 11.12 27.27
C ASP A 107 14.18 9.69 27.57
N ARG A 108 13.25 8.82 27.95
CA ARG A 108 13.54 7.40 28.16
C ARG A 108 14.06 6.74 26.88
N MET A 109 13.42 7.00 25.74
CA MET A 109 13.84 6.42 24.45
C MET A 109 15.23 6.93 24.04
N ARG A 110 15.46 8.25 24.10
CA ARG A 110 16.73 8.89 23.75
C ARG A 110 17.89 8.41 24.62
N ARG A 111 17.66 8.25 25.93
CA ARG A 111 18.66 7.72 26.86
C ARG A 111 19.00 6.26 26.56
N ARG A 112 18.00 5.47 26.16
CA ARG A 112 18.17 4.04 25.87
C ARG A 112 18.85 3.81 24.53
N TRP A 113 18.47 4.55 23.49
CA TRP A 113 18.95 4.37 22.13
C TRP A 113 19.55 5.67 21.60
N ARG A 114 20.88 5.75 21.67
CA ARG A 114 21.64 6.88 21.12
C ARG A 114 21.82 6.82 19.61
N ILE A 115 21.74 5.61 19.05
CA ILE A 115 21.84 5.32 17.63
C ILE A 115 20.67 4.40 17.28
N VAL A 116 19.92 4.76 16.23
CA VAL A 116 18.74 4.04 15.76
C VAL A 116 18.92 3.74 14.28
N LEU A 117 18.84 2.46 13.92
CA LEU A 117 18.91 1.98 12.54
C LEU A 117 17.53 1.45 12.17
N VAL A 118 16.98 1.98 11.09
CA VAL A 118 15.69 1.55 10.54
C VAL A 118 15.94 1.00 9.15
N ASP A 119 15.74 -0.30 8.99
CA ASP A 119 15.83 -0.98 7.70
C ASP A 119 14.45 -1.02 7.03
N GLU A 120 14.41 -1.25 5.72
CA GLU A 120 13.19 -1.27 4.90
C GLU A 120 12.28 -0.04 5.12
N PHE A 121 12.90 1.14 5.25
CA PHE A 121 12.20 2.37 5.61
C PHE A 121 11.13 2.79 4.57
N GLN A 122 11.19 2.28 3.34
CA GLN A 122 10.15 2.51 2.33
C GLN A 122 8.78 1.89 2.72
N ASP A 123 8.77 0.89 3.61
CA ASP A 123 7.54 0.23 4.09
C ASP A 123 7.03 0.83 5.41
N THR A 124 7.63 1.94 5.86
CA THR A 124 7.24 2.64 7.09
C THR A 124 5.96 3.44 6.90
N ASP A 125 5.00 3.28 7.82
CA ASP A 125 3.77 4.07 7.84
C ASP A 125 3.95 5.46 8.51
N PRO A 126 3.03 6.42 8.30
CA PRO A 126 3.14 7.76 8.89
C PRO A 126 3.22 7.80 10.42
N ILE A 127 2.62 6.84 11.14
CA ILE A 127 2.66 6.79 12.61
C ILE A 127 4.01 6.28 13.09
N GLN A 128 4.58 5.26 12.44
CA GLN A 128 5.94 4.82 12.71
C GLN A 128 6.95 5.93 12.49
N TRP A 129 6.83 6.67 11.38
CA TRP A 129 7.68 7.85 11.15
C TRP A 129 7.49 8.90 12.24
N GLN A 130 6.25 9.22 12.64
CA GLN A 130 6.01 10.16 13.74
C GLN A 130 6.67 9.72 15.05
N VAL A 131 6.67 8.43 15.36
CA VAL A 131 7.36 7.88 16.54
C VAL A 131 8.86 8.14 16.44
N LEU A 132 9.48 7.78 15.30
CA LEU A 132 10.91 7.97 15.06
C LEU A 132 11.31 9.45 15.10
N GLU A 133 10.53 10.29 14.42
CA GLU A 133 10.73 11.74 14.34
C GLU A 133 10.67 12.38 15.73
N ARG A 134 9.62 12.11 16.51
CA ARG A 134 9.45 12.68 17.86
C ARG A 134 10.49 12.16 18.84
N ALA A 135 10.84 10.88 18.76
CA ALA A 135 11.76 10.27 19.70
C ALA A 135 13.21 10.66 19.43
N PHE A 136 13.66 10.70 18.17
CA PHE A 136 15.10 10.68 17.87
C PHE A 136 15.61 11.84 17.03
N ARG A 137 14.78 12.46 16.18
CA ARG A 137 15.24 13.49 15.24
C ARG A 137 15.87 14.69 15.96
N GLY A 138 17.06 15.08 15.51
CA GLY A 138 17.82 16.21 16.06
C GLY A 138 18.48 15.96 17.42
N VAL A 139 18.34 14.75 17.99
CA VAL A 139 18.88 14.42 19.32
C VAL A 139 19.73 13.15 19.29
N SER A 140 19.37 12.16 18.50
CA SER A 140 20.06 10.87 18.36
C SER A 140 20.47 10.64 16.92
N THR A 141 21.48 9.79 16.70
CA THR A 141 21.85 9.37 15.34
C THR A 141 20.76 8.46 14.80
N LEU A 142 20.00 8.93 13.82
CA LEU A 142 18.95 8.16 13.15
C LEU A 142 19.41 7.83 11.73
N ILE A 143 19.59 6.54 11.45
CA ILE A 143 19.98 6.02 10.13
C ILE A 143 18.77 5.28 9.56
N MET A 144 18.30 5.74 8.41
CA MET A 144 17.17 5.15 7.68
C MET A 144 17.71 4.55 6.39
N ILE A 145 17.48 3.26 6.21
CA ILE A 145 17.92 2.47 5.07
C ILE A 145 16.65 2.00 4.35
N GLY A 146 16.61 2.17 3.05
CA GLY A 146 15.49 1.73 2.24
C GLY A 146 15.69 1.98 0.77
N ASP A 147 14.80 1.40 -0.04
CA ASP A 147 14.73 1.60 -1.48
C ASP A 147 13.32 2.04 -1.89
N PRO A 148 13.11 3.32 -2.27
CA PRO A 148 11.78 3.79 -2.66
C PRO A 148 11.27 3.11 -3.94
N LYS A 149 12.15 2.51 -4.75
CA LYS A 149 11.78 1.74 -5.94
C LYS A 149 11.10 0.42 -5.60
N GLN A 150 11.24 -0.04 -4.34
CA GLN A 150 10.69 -1.30 -3.85
C GLN A 150 9.45 -1.09 -2.96
N ALA A 151 8.93 0.14 -2.87
CA ALA A 151 7.70 0.45 -2.14
C ALA A 151 6.47 -0.14 -2.86
N ILE A 152 6.25 -1.45 -2.71
CA ILE A 152 5.12 -2.18 -3.31
C ILE A 152 3.92 -2.33 -2.36
N TYR A 153 4.06 -1.87 -1.11
CA TYR A 153 3.05 -1.98 -0.05
C TYR A 153 2.14 -0.74 0.10
N GLY A 154 1.97 0.07 -0.96
CA GLY A 154 1.09 1.25 -0.93
C GLY A 154 -0.36 0.93 -0.51
N PHE A 155 -0.83 -0.30 -0.72
CA PHE A 155 -2.16 -0.76 -0.29
C PHE A 155 -2.26 -1.14 1.20
N ARG A 156 -1.15 -1.22 1.94
CA ARG A 156 -1.10 -1.55 3.39
C ARG A 156 -0.64 -0.39 4.28
N GLY A 157 -0.57 0.84 3.74
CA GLY A 157 -0.18 2.02 4.51
C GLY A 157 1.31 2.36 4.51
N GLY A 158 2.14 1.66 3.71
CA GLY A 158 3.49 2.12 3.39
C GLY A 158 3.38 3.40 2.56
N ASP A 159 3.71 4.54 3.18
CA ASP A 159 3.50 5.84 2.58
C ASP A 159 4.79 6.35 1.94
N ILE A 160 4.85 6.26 0.61
CA ILE A 160 5.98 6.78 -0.16
C ILE A 160 6.20 8.28 0.09
N TYR A 161 5.15 9.04 0.41
CA TYR A 161 5.29 10.46 0.77
C TYR A 161 6.00 10.63 2.12
N THR A 162 5.77 9.71 3.06
CA THR A 162 6.50 9.66 4.34
C THR A 162 7.98 9.37 4.10
N TYR A 163 8.31 8.38 3.26
CA TYR A 163 9.70 8.13 2.86
C TYR A 163 10.35 9.38 2.26
N LEU A 164 9.69 10.01 1.27
CA LEU A 164 10.21 11.20 0.58
C LEU A 164 10.36 12.40 1.54
N LYS A 165 9.41 12.58 2.47
CA LYS A 165 9.49 13.62 3.50
C LYS A 165 10.69 13.40 4.42
N ALA A 166 10.90 12.18 4.90
CA ALA A 166 12.04 11.84 5.74
C ALA A 166 13.37 12.00 4.98
N ALA A 167 13.44 11.55 3.72
CA ALA A 167 14.60 11.74 2.87
C ALA A 167 14.94 13.23 2.64
N ARG A 168 13.93 14.09 2.42
CA ARG A 168 14.13 15.56 2.28
C ARG A 168 14.57 16.25 3.58
N THR A 169 14.26 15.67 4.73
CA THR A 169 14.53 16.25 6.05
C THR A 169 15.74 15.65 6.74
N ALA A 170 16.41 14.68 6.10
CA ALA A 170 17.64 14.06 6.55
C ALA A 170 18.85 14.97 6.34
N ASP A 171 19.80 14.93 7.28
CA ASP A 171 21.02 15.74 7.23
C ASP A 171 21.96 15.32 6.09
N ALA A 172 21.95 14.02 5.75
CA ALA A 172 22.73 13.45 4.66
C ALA A 172 21.96 12.33 3.97
N ARG A 173 22.25 12.13 2.68
CA ARG A 173 21.68 11.06 1.85
C ARG A 173 22.81 10.34 1.13
N TYR A 174 22.76 9.01 1.14
CA TYR A 174 23.74 8.14 0.49
C TYR A 174 23.02 7.16 -0.42
N THR A 175 23.66 6.78 -1.52
CA THR A 175 23.14 5.79 -2.46
C THR A 175 24.20 4.75 -2.75
N PHE A 176 23.84 3.48 -2.65
CA PHE A 176 24.73 2.39 -3.01
C PHE A 176 24.62 2.10 -4.51
N GLY A 177 25.64 2.51 -5.25
CA GLY A 177 25.71 2.32 -6.71
C GLY A 177 26.16 0.93 -7.15
N VAL A 178 26.60 0.06 -6.24
CA VAL A 178 27.13 -1.27 -6.58
C VAL A 178 26.19 -2.38 -6.11
N ASN A 179 25.74 -3.20 -7.05
CA ASN A 179 24.97 -4.39 -6.78
C ASN A 179 25.90 -5.60 -6.58
N TRP A 180 25.87 -6.13 -5.37
CA TRP A 180 26.61 -7.32 -4.96
C TRP A 180 25.79 -8.61 -5.07
N ARG A 181 24.48 -8.49 -5.33
CA ARG A 181 23.54 -9.61 -5.27
C ARG A 181 23.40 -10.34 -6.60
N SER A 182 23.56 -9.65 -7.73
CA SER A 182 23.20 -10.12 -9.08
C SER A 182 24.40 -10.00 -10.04
N ASP A 183 24.39 -10.85 -11.07
CA ASP A 183 25.44 -10.85 -12.09
C ASP A 183 25.18 -9.73 -13.10
N ARG A 184 26.27 -9.24 -13.73
CA ARG A 184 26.23 -8.12 -14.70
C ARG A 184 25.14 -8.26 -15.75
N VAL A 185 24.99 -9.45 -16.35
CA VAL A 185 23.99 -9.70 -17.39
C VAL A 185 22.56 -9.39 -16.92
N LEU A 186 22.22 -9.73 -15.67
CA LEU A 186 20.89 -9.45 -15.12
C LEU A 186 20.72 -7.96 -14.82
N VAL A 187 21.73 -7.33 -14.23
CA VAL A 187 21.71 -5.89 -13.92
C VAL A 187 21.56 -5.07 -15.20
N GLU A 188 22.34 -5.36 -16.23
CA GLU A 188 22.28 -4.66 -17.52
C GLU A 188 20.95 -4.87 -18.24
N SER A 189 20.38 -6.08 -18.17
CA SER A 189 19.07 -6.36 -18.75
C SER A 189 17.98 -5.52 -18.08
N LEU A 190 18.00 -5.43 -16.74
CA LEU A 190 17.04 -4.61 -16.00
C LEU A 190 17.20 -3.12 -16.30
N GLN A 191 18.44 -2.64 -16.36
CA GLN A 191 18.73 -1.24 -16.70
C GLN A 191 18.28 -0.88 -18.12
N THR A 192 18.42 -1.79 -19.08
CA THR A 192 17.93 -1.55 -20.46
C THR A 192 16.42 -1.26 -20.48
N VAL A 193 15.65 -1.90 -19.59
CA VAL A 193 14.20 -1.73 -19.51
C VAL A 193 13.80 -0.52 -18.67
N LEU A 194 14.50 -0.27 -17.55
CA LEU A 194 14.03 0.65 -16.52
C LEU A 194 14.82 1.95 -16.40
N ARG A 195 15.96 2.11 -17.09
CA ARG A 195 16.82 3.30 -16.95
C ARG A 195 16.03 4.59 -17.19
N GLY A 196 16.12 5.50 -16.22
CA GLY A 196 15.45 6.80 -16.29
C GLY A 196 13.94 6.76 -16.08
N ALA A 197 13.35 5.58 -15.86
CA ALA A 197 11.94 5.46 -15.53
C ALA A 197 11.66 6.03 -14.13
N ALA A 198 10.57 6.78 -14.01
CA ALA A 198 10.01 7.18 -12.73
C ALA A 198 9.00 6.12 -12.26
N LEU A 199 9.18 5.59 -11.04
CA LEU A 199 8.34 4.52 -10.49
C LEU A 199 7.34 5.09 -9.48
N GLY A 200 6.10 5.31 -9.91
CA GLY A 200 5.00 5.79 -9.06
C GLY A 200 5.08 7.27 -8.66
N HIS A 201 6.28 7.86 -8.57
CA HIS A 201 6.50 9.27 -8.24
C HIS A 201 7.68 9.84 -9.05
N PRO A 202 7.65 11.12 -9.50
CA PRO A 202 8.72 11.72 -10.31
C PRO A 202 10.09 11.79 -9.61
N GLU A 203 10.11 11.79 -8.27
CA GLU A 203 11.36 11.75 -7.47
C GLU A 203 11.97 10.35 -7.35
N ILE A 204 11.27 9.29 -7.77
CA ILE A 204 11.72 7.90 -7.65
C ILE A 204 12.19 7.43 -9.02
N VAL A 205 13.38 7.87 -9.39
CA VAL A 205 13.99 7.56 -10.68
C VAL A 205 14.93 6.37 -10.54
N VAL A 206 14.88 5.47 -11.51
CA VAL A 206 15.84 4.36 -11.62
C VAL A 206 17.17 4.90 -12.15
N HIS A 207 18.18 4.89 -11.29
CA HIS A 207 19.55 5.26 -11.63
C HIS A 207 20.38 4.05 -12.04
N ASP A 208 21.45 4.31 -12.79
CA ASP A 208 22.42 3.28 -13.13
C ASP A 208 23.20 2.81 -11.90
N ILE A 209 23.45 1.50 -11.87
CA ILE A 209 24.20 0.75 -10.87
C ILE A 209 25.20 -0.18 -11.56
N GLU A 210 26.32 -0.42 -10.89
CA GLU A 210 27.36 -1.34 -11.33
C GLU A 210 27.12 -2.72 -10.74
N ALA A 211 27.33 -3.77 -11.52
CA ALA A 211 27.37 -5.12 -10.99
C ALA A 211 28.78 -5.47 -10.52
N HIS A 212 28.92 -5.86 -9.26
CA HIS A 212 30.21 -6.33 -8.73
C HIS A 212 30.64 -7.64 -9.43
N HIS A 213 29.71 -8.56 -9.67
CA HIS A 213 29.99 -9.84 -10.32
C HIS A 213 29.89 -9.72 -11.85
N GLY A 214 31.04 -9.70 -12.53
CA GLY A 214 31.11 -9.59 -13.98
C GLY A 214 30.71 -10.85 -14.77
N GLY A 215 30.73 -12.02 -14.13
CA GLY A 215 30.42 -13.31 -14.75
C GLY A 215 29.23 -14.02 -14.11
N HIS A 216 28.80 -15.12 -14.72
CA HIS A 216 27.72 -15.95 -14.21
C HIS A 216 28.16 -16.72 -12.95
N ARG A 217 27.45 -16.53 -11.83
CA ARG A 217 27.63 -17.34 -10.61
C ARG A 217 26.87 -18.66 -10.65
N LEU A 218 25.87 -18.78 -11.54
CA LEU A 218 25.18 -20.04 -11.80
C LEU A 218 26.07 -20.95 -12.67
N GLN A 219 26.95 -21.71 -12.03
CA GLN A 219 27.67 -22.81 -12.68
C GLN A 219 26.87 -24.10 -12.46
N GLY A 220 26.41 -24.76 -13.54
CA GLY A 220 25.98 -26.16 -13.44
C GLY A 220 24.53 -26.54 -13.82
N ARG A 221 23.76 -25.73 -14.55
CA ARG A 221 22.61 -26.27 -15.32
C ARG A 221 22.69 -25.80 -16.75
N ARG A 222 22.70 -26.78 -17.68
CA ARG A 222 22.83 -26.65 -19.14
C ARG A 222 22.20 -25.34 -19.63
N ALA A 223 22.99 -24.59 -20.42
CA ALA A 223 22.56 -23.42 -21.16
C ALA A 223 21.11 -23.61 -21.65
N ALA A 224 20.19 -22.79 -21.11
CA ALA A 224 18.86 -22.68 -21.67
C ALA A 224 19.05 -22.40 -23.17
N ARG A 225 18.45 -23.26 -24.00
CA ARG A 225 18.55 -23.19 -25.46
C ARG A 225 18.34 -21.74 -25.89
N ARG A 226 19.31 -21.17 -26.63
CA ARG A 226 19.08 -19.97 -27.43
C ARG A 226 17.78 -20.19 -28.20
N PHE A 227 16.74 -19.40 -27.91
CA PHE A 227 15.64 -19.25 -28.85
C PHE A 227 16.18 -18.42 -30.01
N GLY A 228 16.80 -19.11 -30.97
CA GLY A 228 17.05 -18.55 -32.29
C GLY A 228 15.73 -18.46 -33.02
N CYS A 229 15.33 -17.25 -33.41
CA CYS A 229 14.35 -17.08 -34.46
C CYS A 229 14.98 -17.58 -35.76
N GLY A 230 14.82 -18.87 -36.06
CA GLY A 230 15.22 -19.48 -37.31
C GLY A 230 14.13 -19.25 -38.34
N SER A 231 14.38 -18.35 -39.28
CA SER A 231 13.61 -18.22 -40.51
C SER A 231 13.89 -19.42 -41.42
N SER A 232 13.02 -20.43 -41.42
CA SER A 232 12.93 -21.39 -42.53
C SER A 232 11.57 -22.09 -42.51
N GLY A 233 10.84 -21.93 -43.61
CA GLY A 233 9.49 -22.44 -43.79
C GLY A 233 9.37 -23.96 -43.74
N GLY A 234 8.27 -24.41 -43.15
CA GLY A 234 7.80 -25.80 -43.15
C GLY A 234 6.51 -25.89 -42.35
N ARG A 235 5.41 -26.27 -42.99
CA ARG A 235 4.06 -26.39 -42.39
C ARG A 235 4.07 -27.37 -41.21
N PRO A 236 3.32 -27.13 -40.11
CA PRO A 236 3.21 -28.12 -39.05
C PRO A 236 2.12 -29.14 -39.39
N SER A 237 2.47 -30.44 -39.37
CA SER A 237 1.50 -31.52 -39.22
C SER A 237 1.20 -31.72 -37.73
N ALA A 238 -0.09 -31.86 -37.42
CA ALA A 238 -0.57 -32.21 -36.10
C ALA A 238 -0.08 -33.61 -35.71
N THR A 239 0.29 -33.79 -34.44
CA THR A 239 -0.17 -34.83 -33.49
C THR A 239 0.92 -35.13 -32.46
N THR A 240 0.46 -35.30 -31.21
CA THR A 240 1.14 -35.91 -30.05
C THR A 240 1.67 -34.93 -28.99
N VAL A 241 0.80 -34.67 -28.02
CA VAL A 241 1.16 -34.17 -26.68
C VAL A 241 1.48 -35.38 -25.79
N PRO A 242 2.66 -35.46 -25.15
CA PRO A 242 2.84 -36.28 -23.96
C PRO A 242 2.91 -35.41 -22.69
N PRO A 243 2.70 -36.02 -21.51
CA PRO A 243 1.95 -35.41 -20.42
C PRO A 243 2.79 -34.58 -19.46
N MET A 244 2.06 -33.77 -18.69
CA MET A 244 2.50 -33.05 -17.49
C MET A 244 3.45 -33.87 -16.61
N CYS A 245 4.59 -33.28 -16.30
CA CYS A 245 5.32 -33.58 -15.07
C CYS A 245 5.14 -32.36 -14.16
N GLN A 246 4.21 -32.48 -13.21
CA GLN A 246 4.02 -31.52 -12.13
C GLN A 246 5.20 -31.63 -11.17
N SER A 247 5.93 -30.53 -11.00
CA SER A 247 6.58 -30.25 -9.73
C SER A 247 6.46 -28.77 -9.44
N ALA A 248 5.73 -28.50 -8.36
CA ALA A 248 5.24 -27.22 -7.91
C ALA A 248 6.32 -26.42 -7.18
N CYS A 249 6.36 -25.11 -7.44
CA CYS A 249 6.55 -24.07 -6.42
C CYS A 249 6.44 -22.69 -7.09
N CYS A 250 5.20 -22.22 -7.27
CA CYS A 250 4.82 -20.81 -7.31
C CYS A 250 3.31 -20.73 -7.53
N ALA A 251 2.55 -20.42 -6.48
CA ALA A 251 1.35 -19.59 -6.52
C ALA A 251 0.59 -19.71 -5.18
N SER A 252 0.49 -18.60 -4.46
CA SER A 252 -0.56 -18.40 -3.47
C SER A 252 -0.78 -16.92 -3.20
N ILE A 253 -1.39 -16.20 -4.15
CA ILE A 253 -2.15 -14.98 -3.88
C ILE A 253 -3.34 -14.92 -4.85
N PHE A 254 -4.54 -15.16 -4.34
CA PHE A 254 -5.85 -14.51 -4.63
C PHE A 254 -7.01 -15.46 -4.26
N PRO A 255 -8.02 -15.02 -3.48
CA PRO A 255 -9.25 -15.79 -3.28
C PRO A 255 -10.31 -15.46 -4.35
N PRO A 256 -11.28 -16.36 -4.62
CA PRO A 256 -12.29 -16.18 -5.67
C PRO A 256 -13.67 -15.71 -5.16
N THR A 257 -14.55 -15.39 -6.13
CA THR A 257 -16.01 -15.08 -6.11
C THR A 257 -16.32 -13.59 -6.33
N TRP A 258 -17.02 -13.15 -7.39
CA TRP A 258 -18.42 -13.45 -7.76
C TRP A 258 -18.68 -13.41 -9.29
N PRO A 259 -19.86 -13.87 -9.80
CA PRO A 259 -20.02 -14.44 -11.13
C PRO A 259 -20.65 -13.51 -12.18
N GLY A 260 -20.28 -13.77 -13.43
CA GLY A 260 -21.22 -14.02 -14.53
C GLY A 260 -22.03 -12.85 -15.08
N THR A 261 -21.67 -12.38 -16.27
CA THR A 261 -22.59 -12.43 -17.42
C THR A 261 -21.80 -12.39 -18.72
N SER A 262 -22.12 -13.35 -19.58
CA SER A 262 -21.61 -13.58 -20.91
C SER A 262 -22.27 -12.65 -21.93
N ARG A 263 -21.50 -12.17 -22.92
CA ARG A 263 -21.88 -12.22 -24.34
C ARG A 263 -20.75 -11.79 -25.29
N PRO A 264 -20.74 -12.29 -26.54
CA PRO A 264 -19.54 -12.46 -27.37
C PRO A 264 -19.30 -11.34 -28.38
N CYS A 265 -18.06 -11.31 -28.88
CA CYS A 265 -17.56 -10.51 -30.00
C CYS A 265 -18.17 -10.91 -31.36
N CYS A 266 -18.38 -9.93 -32.23
CA CYS A 266 -18.13 -9.91 -33.71
C CYS A 266 -18.74 -8.61 -34.33
N PRO A 267 -18.38 -8.17 -35.55
CA PRO A 267 -17.05 -7.85 -36.10
C PRO A 267 -17.03 -6.45 -36.79
N ALA A 268 -15.86 -6.03 -37.31
CA ALA A 268 -15.63 -4.83 -38.17
C ALA A 268 -16.43 -4.91 -39.50
N ALA A 269 -16.85 -3.83 -40.18
CA ALA A 269 -16.14 -2.70 -40.82
C ALA A 269 -17.20 -1.80 -41.54
N PRO A 270 -16.89 -0.90 -42.51
CA PRO A 270 -15.90 0.19 -42.63
C PRO A 270 -16.58 1.58 -42.77
N GLY A 271 -15.86 2.69 -42.64
CA GLY A 271 -16.41 4.02 -42.94
C GLY A 271 -15.37 5.09 -43.24
N SER A 272 -15.46 5.68 -44.43
CA SER A 272 -14.90 6.97 -44.85
C SER A 272 -15.69 7.42 -46.09
N PRO A 273 -15.78 8.71 -46.47
CA PRO A 273 -15.44 9.96 -45.77
C PRO A 273 -16.57 11.02 -45.87
N ASN A 274 -16.26 12.27 -45.50
CA ASN A 274 -17.01 13.55 -45.61
C ASN A 274 -17.89 13.98 -44.43
N ASP A 275 -17.42 15.02 -43.72
CA ASP A 275 -18.03 16.36 -43.65
C ASP A 275 -17.18 17.22 -42.71
N ARG A 276 -16.20 18.01 -43.21
CA ARG A 276 -16.35 19.40 -43.71
C ARG A 276 -17.09 20.31 -42.72
N TRP A 277 -16.37 20.87 -41.73
CA TRP A 277 -16.77 22.10 -41.02
C TRP A 277 -15.57 22.99 -40.62
N ARG A 278 -15.38 24.05 -41.41
CA ARG A 278 -14.92 25.42 -41.08
C ARG A 278 -15.66 26.32 -42.10
N PRO A 279 -16.01 27.59 -41.82
CA PRO A 279 -15.19 28.60 -41.15
C PRO A 279 -15.98 29.60 -40.26
N GLY A 280 -15.28 30.60 -39.69
CA GLY A 280 -15.95 31.78 -39.14
C GLY A 280 -15.12 32.62 -38.17
N THR A 281 -14.16 33.38 -38.70
CA THR A 281 -13.49 34.52 -38.04
C THR A 281 -14.41 35.73 -37.90
N SER A 282 -14.33 36.46 -36.78
CA SER A 282 -14.46 37.92 -36.78
C SER A 282 -13.88 38.58 -35.51
N ARG A 283 -12.89 39.45 -35.77
CA ARG A 283 -12.30 40.53 -34.93
C ARG A 283 -11.39 40.16 -33.77
#